data_AF-A0A941B4C4-F1
#
_entry.id   AF-A0A941B4C4-F1
#
_cell.length_a   1.000
_cell.length_b   1.000
_cell.length_c   1.000
_cell.angle_alpha   90.00
_cell.angle_beta   90.00
_cell.angle_gamma   90.00
#
_symmetry.space_group_name_H-M   'P 1'
#
loop_
_entity.id
_entity.type
_entity.pdbx_description
1 polymer ?
#
loop_
_entity_poly.entity_id
_entity_poly.type
_entity_poly.pdbx_seq_one_letter_code
_entity_poly.pdbx_strand_id
1 'polypeptide(L)'
;MAETAPVRAHLLRRPAAAPLAVLVAGVVGAGYLYGTDPHEPGHVLPACPFRFVTGLLCPACGGTRMTYDLMHGQFGAAWLDNRALLLASPFALALLARWMVEGLRGRRWRPELSPRVQVLILSLAVTWTVVRNIRN
;
A
#
# COMPACT_ATOMS: atom_id res chain seq x y z
N MET A 1 -31.92 18.29 4.21
CA MET A 1 -30.64 17.53 4.31
C MET A 1 -30.85 16.05 4.70
N ALA A 2 -31.91 15.35 4.25
CA ALA A 2 -32.25 14.01 4.75
C ALA A 2 -32.22 12.85 3.71
N GLU A 3 -31.91 13.11 2.43
CA GLU A 3 -32.10 12.11 1.37
C GLU A 3 -30.83 11.31 0.97
N THR A 4 -29.67 11.66 1.50
CA THR A 4 -28.39 11.03 1.10
C THR A 4 -28.02 9.77 1.88
N ALA A 5 -28.69 9.50 3.01
CA ALA A 5 -28.39 8.36 3.88
C ALA A 5 -28.65 6.98 3.23
N PRO A 6 -29.80 6.71 2.57
CA PRO A 6 -30.08 5.39 2.01
C PRO A 6 -29.17 5.07 0.81
N VAL A 7 -28.86 6.06 -0.03
CA VAL A 7 -27.96 5.90 -1.19
C VAL A 7 -26.54 5.58 -0.74
N ARG A 8 -25.99 6.28 0.27
CA ARG A 8 -24.67 5.98 0.85
C ARG A 8 -24.61 4.57 1.45
N ALA A 9 -25.63 4.16 2.20
CA ALA A 9 -25.70 2.82 2.77
C ALA A 9 -25.74 1.73 1.69
N HIS A 10 -26.44 1.98 0.57
CA HIS A 10 -26.49 1.03 -0.54
C HIS A 10 -25.17 0.94 -1.31
N LEU A 11 -24.49 2.08 -1.53
CA LEU A 11 -23.17 2.13 -2.16
C LEU A 11 -22.11 1.42 -1.30
N LEU A 12 -22.09 1.63 0.01
CA LEU A 12 -21.18 0.96 0.94
C LEU A 12 -21.40 -0.56 1.01
N ARG A 13 -22.60 -1.03 0.66
CA ARG A 13 -22.94 -2.46 0.60
C ARG A 13 -22.56 -3.13 -0.71
N ARG A 14 -22.16 -2.38 -1.75
CA ARG A 14 -21.73 -2.96 -3.02
C ARG A 14 -20.37 -3.66 -2.85
N PRO A 15 -20.22 -4.91 -3.32
CA PRO A 15 -18.95 -5.65 -3.20
C PRO A 15 -17.73 -4.93 -3.82
N ALA A 16 -17.96 -4.09 -4.83
CA ALA A 16 -16.91 -3.27 -5.47
C ALA A 16 -16.48 -2.03 -4.67
N ALA A 17 -17.22 -1.61 -3.64
CA ALA A 17 -16.94 -0.35 -2.95
C ALA A 17 -15.57 -0.34 -2.26
N ALA A 18 -15.20 -1.45 -1.62
CA ALA A 18 -13.93 -1.60 -0.93
C ALA A 18 -12.70 -1.63 -1.88
N PRO A 19 -12.64 -2.48 -2.94
CA PRO A 19 -11.52 -2.42 -3.88
C PRO A 19 -11.42 -1.07 -4.59
N LEU A 20 -12.56 -0.42 -4.88
CA LEU A 20 -12.58 0.91 -5.45
C LEU A 20 -12.01 1.96 -4.49
N ALA A 21 -12.38 1.92 -3.21
CA ALA A 21 -11.82 2.83 -2.22
C ALA A 21 -10.30 2.66 -2.10
N VAL A 22 -9.80 1.43 -2.12
CA VAL A 22 -8.35 1.14 -2.10
C VAL A 22 -7.67 1.68 -3.36
N LEU A 23 -8.25 1.45 -4.54
CA LEU A 23 -7.72 1.96 -5.80
C LEU A 23 -7.67 3.49 -5.81
N VAL A 24 -8.77 4.16 -5.42
CA VAL A 24 -8.85 5.62 -5.36
C VAL A 24 -7.82 6.18 -4.37
N ALA A 25 -7.71 5.60 -3.17
CA ALA A 25 -6.70 6.01 -2.20
C ALA A 25 -5.27 5.84 -2.74
N GLY A 26 -5.00 4.73 -3.44
CA GLY A 26 -3.72 4.47 -4.08
C GLY A 26 -3.39 5.48 -5.17
N VAL A 27 -4.33 5.79 -6.06
CA VAL A 27 -4.17 6.77 -7.14
C VAL A 27 -3.97 8.18 -6.59
N VAL A 28 -4.76 8.58 -5.58
CA VAL A 28 -4.61 9.89 -4.92
C VAL A 28 -3.24 9.99 -4.23
N GLY A 29 -2.83 8.95 -3.51
CA GLY A 29 -1.51 8.89 -2.88
C GLY A 29 -0.37 8.95 -3.90
N ALA A 30 -0.46 8.20 -4.99
CA ALA A 30 0.52 8.24 -6.08
C ALA A 30 0.57 9.63 -6.74
N GLY A 31 -0.58 10.26 -7.01
CA GLY A 31 -0.65 11.61 -7.56
C GLY A 31 -0.02 12.66 -6.65
N TYR A 32 -0.23 12.55 -5.34
CA TYR A 32 0.45 13.39 -4.35
C TYR A 32 1.97 13.20 -4.38
N LEU A 33 2.42 11.94 -4.33
CA LEU A 33 3.83 11.60 -4.36
C LEU A 33 4.50 12.04 -5.66
N TYR A 34 3.82 11.95 -6.80
CA TYR A 34 4.39 12.38 -8.08
C TYR A 34 4.93 13.82 -8.05
N GLY A 35 4.26 14.73 -7.33
CA GLY A 35 4.71 16.11 -7.15
C GLY A 35 5.40 16.41 -5.82
N THR A 36 5.50 15.44 -4.90
CA THR A 36 6.05 15.66 -3.56
C THR A 36 7.04 14.57 -3.20
N ASP A 37 8.32 14.94 -3.11
CA ASP A 37 9.40 14.01 -2.80
C ASP A 37 9.37 13.55 -1.33
N PRO A 38 9.12 12.25 -1.05
CA PRO A 38 9.17 11.68 0.30
C PRO A 38 10.60 11.46 0.83
N HIS A 39 11.62 11.74 0.04
CA HIS A 39 13.02 11.74 0.49
C HIS A 39 13.33 12.97 1.34
N GLU A 40 12.75 14.10 0.95
CA GLU A 40 12.95 15.40 1.56
C GLU A 40 11.96 15.67 2.71
N PRO A 41 12.37 16.40 3.75
CA PRO A 41 11.46 16.87 4.78
C PRO A 41 10.53 17.98 4.25
N GLY A 42 9.45 18.29 4.98
CA GLY A 42 8.55 19.42 4.68
C GLY A 42 7.27 19.05 3.92
N HIS A 43 7.05 17.77 3.61
CA HIS A 43 5.82 17.24 3.05
C HIS A 43 4.72 17.03 4.11
N VAL A 44 3.47 16.83 3.69
CA VAL A 44 2.33 16.62 4.60
C VAL A 44 2.20 15.19 5.13
N LEU A 45 3.04 14.24 4.68
CA LEU A 45 3.02 12.88 5.22
C LEU A 45 3.34 12.92 6.72
N PRO A 46 2.61 12.16 7.55
CA PRO A 46 2.81 12.17 8.99
C PRO A 46 4.20 11.68 9.36
N ALA A 47 4.75 12.23 10.45
CA ALA A 47 5.99 11.72 11.02
C ALA A 47 5.84 10.23 11.37
N CYS A 48 6.84 9.43 10.98
CA CYS A 48 6.83 7.99 11.24
C CYS A 48 7.29 7.71 12.68
N PRO A 49 6.42 7.22 13.58
CA PRO A 49 6.80 6.95 14.97
C PRO A 49 7.88 5.85 15.04
N PHE A 50 7.84 4.87 14.15
CA PHE A 50 8.87 3.83 14.07
C PHE A 50 10.26 4.41 13.78
N ARG A 51 10.35 5.34 12.82
CA ARG A 51 11.60 6.03 12.51
C ARG A 51 12.04 6.94 13.65
N PHE A 52 11.11 7.60 14.34
CA PHE A 52 11.44 8.42 15.50
C PHE A 52 12.06 7.60 16.63
N VAL A 53 11.51 6.41 16.91
CA VAL A 53 11.99 5.54 18.01
C VAL A 53 13.28 4.79 17.64
N THR A 54 13.41 4.33 16.40
CA THR A 54 14.49 3.41 16.00
C THR A 54 15.56 4.04 15.10
N GLY A 55 15.30 5.21 14.51
CA GLY A 55 16.09 5.78 13.42
C GLY A 55 15.84 5.12 12.06
N LEU A 56 15.10 4.00 12.01
CA LEU A 56 14.96 3.15 10.83
C LEU A 56 13.72 3.47 10.00
N LEU A 57 13.79 3.28 8.69
CA LEU A 57 12.61 3.37 7.83
C LEU A 57 11.74 2.12 7.99
N CYS A 58 10.45 2.31 8.27
CA CYS A 58 9.47 1.24 8.26
C CYS A 58 9.05 0.86 6.82
N PRO A 59 8.44 -0.31 6.58
CA PRO A 59 8.06 -0.74 5.24
C PRO A 59 7.04 0.19 4.57
N ALA A 60 6.19 0.87 5.35
CA ALA A 60 5.23 1.84 4.81
C ALA A 60 5.93 3.10 4.26
N CYS A 61 6.83 3.70 5.03
CA CYS A 61 7.61 4.87 4.58
C CYS A 61 8.60 4.53 3.46
N GLY A 62 9.19 3.32 3.48
CA GLY A 62 9.97 2.83 2.35
C GLY A 62 9.10 2.62 1.10
N GLY A 63 7.84 2.22 1.28
CA GLY A 63 6.90 2.07 0.17
C GLY A 63 6.51 3.38 -0.50
N THR A 64 6.42 4.49 0.24
CA THR A 64 6.16 5.81 -0.35
C THR A 64 7.35 6.29 -1.19
N ARG A 65 8.58 6.11 -0.69
CA ARG A 65 9.81 6.45 -1.43
C ARG A 65 10.01 5.58 -2.67
N MET A 66 9.84 4.26 -2.52
CA MET A 66 9.84 3.32 -3.65
C MET A 66 8.81 3.72 -4.73
N THR A 67 7.60 4.12 -4.33
CA THR A 67 6.55 4.53 -5.27
C THR A 67 6.95 5.81 -6.02
N TYR A 68 7.51 6.80 -5.32
CA TYR A 68 8.05 8.01 -5.92
C TYR A 68 9.12 7.70 -6.97
N ASP A 69 10.10 6.90 -6.60
CA ASP A 69 11.22 6.54 -7.48
C ASP A 69 10.76 5.77 -8.72
N LEU A 70 9.82 4.83 -8.57
CA LEU A 70 9.23 4.12 -9.70
C LEU A 70 8.54 5.07 -10.68
N MET A 71 7.79 6.05 -10.18
CA MET A 71 7.11 7.03 -11.04
C MET A 71 8.08 7.95 -11.79
N HIS A 72 9.30 8.13 -11.26
CA HIS A 72 10.37 8.92 -11.87
C HIS A 72 11.41 8.06 -12.61
N GLY A 73 11.14 6.76 -12.81
CA GLY A 73 12.01 5.84 -13.55
C GLY A 73 13.30 5.45 -12.82
N GLN A 74 13.41 5.75 -11.53
CA GLN A 74 14.59 5.47 -10.69
C GLN A 74 14.53 4.05 -10.10
N PHE A 75 14.53 3.02 -10.94
CA PHE A 75 14.36 1.62 -10.48
C PHE A 75 15.41 1.15 -9.47
N GLY A 76 16.65 1.62 -9.58
CA GLY A 76 17.72 1.30 -8.64
C GLY A 76 17.44 1.85 -7.24
N ALA A 77 16.99 3.11 -7.17
CA ALA A 77 16.62 3.75 -5.91
C ALA A 77 15.36 3.11 -5.30
N ALA A 78 14.33 2.83 -6.13
CA ALA A 78 13.14 2.10 -5.71
C ALA A 78 13.46 0.71 -5.12
N TRP A 79 14.42 0.00 -5.72
CA TRP A 79 14.92 -1.26 -5.18
C TRP A 79 15.51 -1.06 -3.79
N LEU A 80 16.39 -0.08 -3.60
CA LEU A 80 17.01 0.20 -2.31
C LEU A 80 15.99 0.62 -1.23
N ASP A 81 14.96 1.37 -1.61
CA ASP A 81 13.92 1.82 -0.71
C ASP A 81 13.08 0.67 -0.14
N ASN A 82 12.67 -0.26 -1.00
CA ASN A 82 11.84 -1.38 -0.57
C ASN A 82 11.82 -2.60 -1.52
N ARG A 83 12.92 -3.36 -1.58
CA ARG A 83 13.02 -4.61 -2.39
C ARG A 83 11.85 -5.58 -2.18
N ALA A 84 11.46 -5.83 -0.93
CA ALA A 84 10.39 -6.78 -0.62
C ALA A 84 9.04 -6.31 -1.17
N LEU A 85 8.68 -5.04 -0.95
CA LEU A 85 7.43 -4.50 -1.48
C LEU A 85 7.47 -4.40 -3.01
N LEU A 86 8.62 -4.03 -3.59
CA LEU A 86 8.79 -3.96 -5.03
C LEU A 86 8.54 -5.32 -5.68
N LEU A 87 9.13 -6.39 -5.15
CA LEU A 87 8.90 -7.76 -5.61
C LEU A 87 7.47 -8.26 -5.35
N ALA A 88 6.84 -7.84 -4.25
CA ALA A 88 5.47 -8.20 -3.92
C ALA A 88 4.41 -7.40 -4.71
N SER A 89 4.78 -6.23 -5.26
CA SER A 89 3.86 -5.28 -5.88
C SER A 89 3.06 -5.87 -7.06
N PRO A 90 3.63 -6.70 -7.98
CA PRO A 90 2.85 -7.26 -9.08
C PRO A 90 1.75 -8.20 -8.56
N PHE A 91 2.05 -8.98 -7.51
CA PHE A 91 1.07 -9.85 -6.87
C PHE A 91 -0.02 -9.06 -6.15
N ALA A 92 0.36 -7.99 -5.43
CA ALA A 92 -0.60 -7.11 -4.77
C ALA A 92 -1.55 -6.44 -5.78
N LEU A 93 -1.03 -5.96 -6.91
CA LEU A 93 -1.82 -5.39 -8.00
C LEU A 93 -2.75 -6.43 -8.65
N ALA A 94 -2.27 -7.66 -8.87
CA ALA A 94 -3.11 -8.74 -9.41
C ALA A 94 -4.25 -9.11 -8.45
N LEU A 95 -3.99 -9.15 -7.14
CA LEU A 95 -5.02 -9.40 -6.13
C LEU A 95 -6.04 -8.26 -6.07
N LEU A 96 -5.60 -7.00 -6.15
CA LEU A 96 -6.50 -5.84 -6.22
C LEU A 96 -7.37 -5.88 -7.49
N ALA A 97 -6.78 -6.21 -8.65
CA ALA A 97 -7.49 -6.35 -9.90
C ALA A 97 -8.55 -7.47 -9.84
N ARG A 98 -8.19 -8.65 -9.30
CA ARG A 98 -9.12 -9.74 -9.08
C ARG A 98 -10.25 -9.34 -8.14
N TRP A 99 -9.92 -8.68 -7.03
CA TRP A 99 -10.90 -8.20 -6.06
C TRP A 99 -11.89 -7.21 -6.70
N MET A 100 -11.38 -6.30 -7.52
CA MET A 100 -12.19 -5.35 -8.30
C MET A 100 -13.11 -6.09 -9.26
N VAL A 101 -12.58 -6.99 -10.10
CA VAL A 101 -13.37 -7.75 -11.08
C VAL A 101 -14.51 -8.53 -10.42
N GLU A 102 -14.22 -9.24 -9.33
CA GLU A 102 -15.24 -9.99 -8.59
C GLU A 102 -16.26 -9.06 -7.94
N GLY A 103 -15.82 -7.93 -7.40
CA GLY A 103 -16.69 -6.89 -6.85
C GLY A 103 -17.64 -6.30 -7.88
N LEU A 104 -17.15 -6.01 -9.10
CA LEU A 104 -17.93 -5.51 -10.23
C LEU A 104 -18.94 -6.55 -10.75
N ARG A 105 -18.61 -7.84 -10.62
CA ARG A 105 -19.55 -8.96 -10.90
C ARG A 105 -20.57 -9.18 -9.78
N GLY A 106 -20.60 -8.34 -8.75
CA GLY A 106 -21.52 -8.44 -7.62
C GLY A 106 -21.17 -9.55 -6.62
N ARG A 107 -19.97 -10.14 -6.71
CA ARG A 107 -19.52 -11.21 -5.82
C ARG A 107 -18.61 -10.67 -4.73
N ARG A 108 -18.77 -11.21 -3.52
CA ARG A 108 -17.84 -10.94 -2.42
C ARG A 108 -16.65 -11.89 -2.56
N TRP A 109 -15.49 -11.33 -2.91
CA TRP A 109 -14.24 -12.08 -2.95
C TRP A 109 -13.39 -11.75 -1.72
N ARG A 110 -12.83 -12.79 -1.10
CA ARG A 110 -11.85 -12.68 -0.03
C ARG A 110 -10.69 -13.61 -0.36
N PRO A 111 -9.44 -13.13 -0.35
CA PRO A 111 -8.31 -14.04 -0.45
C PRO A 111 -8.26 -14.91 0.80
N GLU A 112 -8.46 -16.21 0.64
CA GLU A 112 -8.27 -17.18 1.71
C GLU A 112 -6.77 -17.47 1.85
N LEU A 113 -6.09 -16.69 2.69
CA LEU A 113 -4.72 -16.96 3.08
C LEU A 113 -4.75 -17.83 4.34
N SER A 114 -4.13 -19.00 4.28
CA SER A 114 -4.01 -19.84 5.48
C SER A 114 -3.27 -19.06 6.59
N PRO A 115 -3.56 -19.31 7.88
CA PRO A 115 -2.86 -18.64 8.98
C PRO A 115 -1.34 -18.79 8.90
N ARG A 116 -0.85 -19.95 8.39
CA ARG A 116 0.57 -20.20 8.14
C ARG A 116 1.15 -19.25 7.10
N VAL A 117 0.42 -19.01 6.00
CA VAL A 117 0.84 -18.07 4.96
C VAL A 117 0.81 -16.62 5.48
N GLN A 118 -0.19 -16.26 6.28
CA GLN A 118 -0.24 -14.94 6.91
C GLN A 118 0.94 -14.72 7.85
N VAL A 119 1.24 -15.70 8.73
CA VAL A 119 2.40 -15.67 9.62
C VAL A 119 3.70 -15.63 8.81
N LEU A 120 3.80 -16.36 7.70
CA LEU A 120 4.97 -16.33 6.84
C LEU A 120 5.17 -14.95 6.21
N ILE A 121 4.12 -14.34 5.64
CA ILE A 121 4.18 -13.00 5.04
C ILE A 121 4.57 -11.96 6.09
N LEU A 122 3.93 -12.00 7.27
CA LEU A 122 4.24 -11.07 8.36
C LEU A 122 5.66 -11.27 8.89
N SER A 123 6.07 -12.52 9.13
CA SER A 123 7.43 -12.87 9.56
C SER A 123 8.46 -12.43 8.53
N LEU A 124 8.19 -12.62 7.23
CA LEU A 124 9.07 -12.19 6.15
C LEU A 124 9.14 -10.67 6.09
N ALA A 125 8.02 -9.95 6.24
CA ALA A 125 7.99 -8.50 6.26
C ALA A 125 8.76 -7.92 7.46
N VAL A 126 8.60 -8.51 8.65
CA VAL A 126 9.34 -8.12 9.87
C VAL A 126 10.82 -8.45 9.72
N THR A 127 11.16 -9.68 9.33
CA THR A 127 12.54 -10.12 9.13
C THR A 127 13.24 -9.27 8.08
N TRP A 128 12.57 -8.99 6.96
CA TRP A 128 13.06 -8.08 5.94
C TRP A 128 13.31 -6.68 6.49
N THR A 129 12.35 -6.14 7.26
CA THR A 129 12.49 -4.82 7.90
C THR A 129 13.68 -4.79 8.85
N VAL A 130 13.95 -5.87 9.58
CA VAL A 130 15.11 -5.95 10.47
C VAL A 130 16.40 -6.08 9.67
N VAL A 131 16.50 -7.04 8.76
CA VAL A 131 17.70 -7.32 7.96
C VAL A 131 18.11 -6.14 7.08
N ARG A 132 17.15 -5.46 6.43
CA ARG A 132 17.43 -4.31 5.55
C ARG A 132 18.02 -3.13 6.31
N ASN A 133 17.64 -2.97 7.58
CA ASN A 133 18.01 -1.83 8.39
C ASN A 133 19.31 -2.07 9.20
N ILE A 134 19.77 -3.32 9.33
CA ILE A 134 21.07 -3.65 9.96
C ILE A 134 22.21 -3.67 8.93
N ARG A 135 21.90 -3.88 7.65
CA ARG A 135 22.89 -3.94 6.55
C ARG A 135 23.10 -2.61 5.80
N ASN A 136 22.41 -1.54 6.21
CA ASN A 136 22.60 -0.18 5.72
C ASN A 136 23.20 0.66 6.84
#